data_AF-A0A958U0S6-F1
#
_entry.id   AF-A0A958U0S6-F1
#
_cell.length_a   1.000
_cell.length_b   1.000
_cell.length_c   1.000
_cell.angle_alpha   90.00
_cell.angle_beta   90.00
_cell.angle_gamma   90.00
#
_symmetry.space_group_name_H-M   'P 1'
#
loop_
_entity.id
_entity.type
_entity.pdbx_description
1 polymer ?
#
loop_
_entity_poly.entity_id
_entity_poly.type
_entity_poly.pdbx_seq_one_letter_code
_entity_poly.pdbx_strand_id
1 'polypeptide(L)'
;MKKTFFIAMAMSGLLFFSCKDNKPEKDVAQVENTTSAEFDYNVETFGDVKVLRYQIPGWDKLSLKEQKLVYYLSQAGLEGRDIMWDQNYRYNLTIRKALENVYANYKGDKTTDDWKNFEIYLKRVWFSNGIHHHYSNDKLKPEFSSEYLKQ
;
A
#
# COMPACT_ATOMS: atom_id res chain seq x y z
N MET A 1 29.88 -39.26 46.53
CA MET A 1 29.99 -38.11 45.61
C MET A 1 31.23 -38.19 44.71
N LYS A 2 31.39 -39.27 43.93
CA LYS A 2 32.49 -39.39 42.93
C LYS A 2 32.09 -40.11 41.63
N LYS A 3 30.81 -40.46 41.46
CA LYS A 3 30.31 -41.18 40.27
C LYS A 3 29.15 -40.49 39.54
N THR A 4 28.76 -39.30 39.98
CA THR A 4 27.74 -38.48 39.31
C THR A 4 28.33 -37.42 38.37
N PHE A 5 29.66 -37.25 38.35
CA PHE A 5 30.33 -36.26 37.49
C PHE A 5 30.77 -36.81 36.13
N PHE A 6 30.74 -38.13 35.92
CA PHE A 6 31.18 -38.76 34.67
C PHE A 6 30.07 -38.98 33.64
N ILE A 7 28.80 -38.72 33.98
CA ILE A 7 27.68 -38.82 33.04
C ILE A 7 27.39 -37.48 32.34
N ALA A 8 27.89 -36.36 32.88
CA ALA A 8 27.74 -35.04 32.28
C ALA A 8 28.75 -34.74 31.15
N MET A 9 29.70 -35.64 30.88
CA MET A 9 30.73 -35.48 29.84
C MET A 9 30.54 -36.41 28.63
N ALA A 10 29.32 -36.93 28.45
CA ALA A 10 28.95 -37.77 27.29
C ALA A 10 27.83 -37.15 26.43
N MET A 11 27.43 -35.90 26.70
CA MET A 11 26.33 -35.22 26.02
C MET A 11 26.75 -33.87 25.39
N SER A 12 27.99 -33.78 24.91
CA SER A 12 28.52 -32.56 24.25
C SER A 12 29.39 -32.87 23.02
N GLY A 13 29.08 -33.97 22.31
CA GLY A 13 29.91 -34.48 21.21
C GLY A 13 29.17 -34.76 19.89
N LEU A 14 27.98 -34.19 19.67
CA LEU A 14 27.15 -34.47 18.47
C LEU A 14 26.55 -33.22 17.80
N LEU A 15 27.21 -32.06 17.85
CA LEU A 15 26.73 -30.83 17.18
C LEU A 15 27.70 -30.19 16.17
N PHE A 16 28.64 -30.95 15.60
CA PHE A 16 29.55 -30.43 14.55
C PHE A 16 29.58 -31.26 13.26
N PHE A 17 28.44 -31.83 12.85
CA PHE A 17 28.21 -32.18 11.44
C PHE A 17 27.18 -31.22 10.85
N SER A 18 27.58 -29.96 10.70
CA SER A 18 26.89 -29.01 9.82
C SER A 18 27.36 -29.30 8.38
N CYS A 19 26.39 -29.56 7.51
CA CYS A 19 26.59 -29.86 6.09
C CYS A 19 27.57 -28.88 5.44
N LYS A 20 28.67 -29.43 4.89
CA LYS A 20 29.49 -28.75 3.91
C LYS A 20 28.80 -28.89 2.55
N ASP A 21 27.76 -28.08 2.33
CA ASP A 21 27.21 -27.87 0.99
C ASP A 21 28.03 -26.78 0.30
N ASN A 22 28.90 -27.20 -0.62
CA ASN A 22 29.50 -26.30 -1.60
C ASN A 22 28.39 -25.75 -2.51
N LYS A 23 27.76 -24.64 -2.11
CA LYS A 23 26.95 -23.82 -3.02
C LYS A 23 27.88 -22.82 -3.72
N PRO A 24 27.84 -22.71 -5.06
CA PRO A 24 28.52 -21.62 -5.73
C PRO A 24 27.91 -20.31 -5.24
N GLU A 25 28.79 -19.42 -4.79
CA GLU A 25 28.49 -18.03 -4.49
C GLU A 25 27.82 -17.42 -5.73
N LYS A 26 26.50 -17.22 -5.66
CA LYS A 26 25.80 -16.47 -6.69
C LYS A 26 26.28 -15.04 -6.52
N ASP A 27 27.04 -14.56 -7.51
CA ASP A 27 27.37 -13.15 -7.70
C ASP A 27 26.14 -12.30 -7.35
N VAL A 28 26.29 -11.52 -6.28
CA VAL A 28 25.38 -10.42 -5.99
C VAL A 28 25.61 -9.45 -7.13
N ALA A 29 24.77 -9.54 -8.16
CA ALA A 29 24.81 -8.63 -9.30
C ALA A 29 24.74 -7.20 -8.76
N GLN A 30 25.87 -6.49 -8.85
CA GLN A 30 25.95 -5.08 -8.58
C GLN A 30 24.87 -4.40 -9.41
N VAL A 31 23.97 -3.69 -8.73
CA VAL A 31 22.98 -2.86 -9.38
C VAL A 31 23.77 -1.74 -10.05
N GLU A 32 23.92 -1.82 -11.37
CA GLU A 32 24.37 -0.68 -12.18
C GLU A 32 23.43 0.48 -11.87
N ASN A 33 23.97 1.49 -11.19
CA ASN A 33 23.37 2.82 -11.11
C ASN A 33 23.43 3.42 -12.51
N THR A 34 22.46 3.06 -13.35
CA THR A 34 22.11 3.91 -14.48
C THR A 34 21.65 5.23 -13.88
N THR A 35 22.39 6.30 -14.15
CA THR A 35 22.01 7.68 -13.84
C THR A 35 20.72 8.03 -14.60
N SER A 36 19.58 7.60 -14.06
CA SER A 36 18.27 8.09 -14.45
C SER A 36 18.04 9.44 -13.77
N ALA A 37 17.22 10.31 -14.37
CA ALA A 37 16.68 11.47 -13.68
C ALA A 37 16.24 11.10 -12.25
N GLU A 38 16.52 11.97 -11.28
CA GLU A 38 16.16 11.78 -9.88
C GLU A 38 14.68 11.38 -9.79
N PHE A 39 14.40 10.22 -9.20
CA PHE A 39 13.03 9.68 -9.16
C PHE A 39 12.18 10.54 -8.24
N ASP A 40 11.22 11.28 -8.80
CA ASP A 40 10.28 12.05 -7.99
C ASP A 40 9.29 11.11 -7.29
N TYR A 41 9.44 10.99 -5.97
CA TYR A 41 8.59 10.18 -5.11
C TYR A 41 7.23 10.81 -4.84
N ASN A 42 7.10 12.13 -4.99
CA ASN A 42 5.86 12.84 -4.72
C ASN A 42 4.90 12.69 -5.91
N VAL A 43 3.64 12.35 -5.63
CA VAL A 43 2.57 12.31 -6.63
C VAL A 43 1.70 13.55 -6.52
N GLU A 44 1.21 13.83 -5.32
CA GLU A 44 0.35 14.99 -5.04
C GLU A 44 0.30 15.27 -3.53
N THR A 45 -0.09 16.49 -3.16
CA THR A 45 -0.49 16.85 -1.79
C THR A 45 -1.84 17.55 -1.82
N PHE A 46 -2.78 17.10 -0.99
CA PHE A 46 -4.11 17.70 -0.85
C PHE A 46 -4.57 17.59 0.61
N GLY A 47 -5.22 18.63 1.12
CA GLY A 47 -5.58 18.71 2.54
C GLY A 47 -4.35 18.45 3.43
N ASP A 48 -4.48 17.45 4.31
CA ASP A 48 -3.46 16.96 5.23
C ASP A 48 -2.69 15.72 4.71
N VAL A 49 -2.89 15.34 3.44
CA VAL A 49 -2.36 14.10 2.84
C VAL A 49 -1.29 14.41 1.79
N LYS A 50 -0.20 13.65 1.83
CA LYS A 50 0.80 13.57 0.75
C LYS A 50 0.81 12.15 0.17
N VAL A 51 0.54 12.03 -1.12
CA VAL A 51 0.58 10.76 -1.84
C VAL A 51 1.97 10.56 -2.43
N LEU A 52 2.58 9.42 -2.12
CA LEU A 52 3.91 9.04 -2.58
C LEU A 52 3.83 7.82 -3.50
N ARG A 53 4.83 7.64 -4.36
CA ARG A 53 5.04 6.42 -5.16
C ARG A 53 6.40 5.82 -4.86
N TYR A 54 6.51 4.51 -5.03
CA TYR A 54 7.74 3.75 -4.79
C TYR A 54 8.14 2.97 -6.05
N GLN A 55 9.43 2.74 -6.21
CA GLN A 55 9.95 1.85 -7.24
C GLN A 55 9.84 0.39 -6.77
N ILE A 56 9.83 -0.56 -7.71
CA ILE A 56 9.91 -2.00 -7.41
C ILE A 56 11.24 -2.54 -7.94
N PRO A 57 12.38 -2.26 -7.27
CA PRO A 57 13.68 -2.76 -7.71
C PRO A 57 13.68 -4.29 -7.78
N GLY A 58 14.26 -4.84 -8.86
CA GLY A 58 14.38 -6.28 -9.02
C GLY A 58 13.17 -6.98 -9.63
N TRP A 59 12.11 -6.26 -10.01
CA TRP A 59 10.99 -6.81 -10.79
C TRP A 59 11.48 -7.54 -12.06
N ASP A 60 12.42 -6.93 -12.78
CA ASP A 60 12.98 -7.48 -14.03
C ASP A 60 13.93 -8.67 -13.80
N LYS A 61 14.32 -8.91 -12.54
CA LYS A 61 15.16 -10.05 -12.15
C LYS A 61 14.33 -11.30 -11.82
N LEU A 62 13.01 -11.17 -11.71
CA LEU A 62 12.11 -12.29 -11.45
C LEU A 62 11.94 -13.14 -12.71
N SER A 63 11.85 -14.46 -12.53
CA SER A 63 11.41 -15.34 -13.61
C SER A 63 9.95 -15.05 -13.97
N LEU A 64 9.54 -15.42 -15.18
CA LEU A 64 8.14 -15.27 -15.61
C LEU A 64 7.14 -15.97 -14.66
N LYS A 65 7.54 -17.10 -14.05
CA LYS A 65 6.70 -17.80 -13.08
C LYS A 65 6.50 -16.97 -11.80
N GLU A 66 7.55 -16.34 -11.30
CA GLU A 66 7.49 -15.47 -10.12
C GLU A 66 6.72 -14.17 -10.41
N GLN A 67 6.92 -13.56 -11.58
CA GLN A 67 6.15 -12.39 -11.99
C GLN A 67 4.65 -12.70 -12.07
N LYS A 68 4.27 -13.86 -12.64
CA LYS A 68 2.87 -14.31 -12.66
C LYS A 68 2.33 -14.53 -11.25
N LEU A 69 3.11 -15.13 -10.35
CA LEU A 69 2.71 -15.31 -8.95
C LEU A 69 2.45 -13.95 -8.28
N VAL A 70 3.38 -13.00 -8.39
CA VAL A 70 3.20 -11.64 -7.83
C VAL A 70 1.98 -10.97 -8.43
N TYR A 71 1.81 -11.04 -9.75
CA TYR A 71 0.64 -10.47 -10.44
C TYR A 71 -0.67 -11.02 -9.86
N TYR A 72 -0.82 -12.34 -9.74
CA TYR A 72 -2.05 -12.92 -9.21
C TYR A 72 -2.29 -12.59 -7.73
N LEU A 73 -1.23 -12.53 -6.92
CA LEU A 73 -1.35 -12.09 -5.52
C LEU A 73 -1.77 -10.63 -5.41
N SER A 74 -1.23 -9.75 -6.28
CA SER A 74 -1.63 -8.35 -6.33
C SER A 74 -3.09 -8.20 -6.78
N GLN A 75 -3.53 -8.94 -7.80
CA GLN A 75 -4.94 -8.93 -8.21
C GLN A 75 -5.85 -9.35 -7.05
N ALA A 76 -5.53 -10.46 -6.37
CA ALA A 76 -6.31 -10.93 -5.22
C ALA A 76 -6.39 -9.88 -4.09
N GLY A 77 -5.31 -9.14 -3.84
CA GLY A 77 -5.30 -8.04 -2.87
C GLY A 77 -6.17 -6.85 -3.29
N LEU A 78 -6.16 -6.48 -4.57
CA LEU A 78 -6.93 -5.34 -5.10
C LEU A 78 -8.44 -5.60 -5.08
N GLU A 79 -8.87 -6.83 -5.35
CA GLU A 79 -10.30 -7.21 -5.29
C GLU A 79 -10.91 -7.03 -3.88
N GLY A 80 -10.08 -7.01 -2.83
CA GLY A 80 -10.52 -6.78 -1.46
C GLY A 80 -10.88 -5.33 -1.13
N ARG A 81 -10.65 -4.37 -2.05
CA ARG A 81 -10.83 -2.93 -1.78
C ARG A 81 -12.23 -2.62 -1.24
N ASP A 82 -13.28 -3.06 -1.92
CA ASP A 82 -14.65 -2.66 -1.56
C ASP A 82 -15.14 -3.30 -0.24
N ILE A 83 -14.53 -4.40 0.19
CA ILE A 83 -14.81 -5.02 1.50
C ILE A 83 -14.41 -4.06 2.62
N MET A 84 -13.21 -3.46 2.55
CA MET A 84 -12.73 -2.49 3.54
C MET A 84 -13.66 -1.27 3.64
N TRP A 85 -14.15 -0.78 2.50
CA TRP A 85 -15.06 0.37 2.46
C TRP A 85 -16.36 0.07 3.19
N ASP A 86 -16.96 -1.09 2.93
CA ASP A 86 -18.22 -1.52 3.53
C ASP A 86 -18.07 -1.77 5.05
N GLN A 87 -16.93 -2.33 5.47
CA GLN A 87 -16.58 -2.51 6.88
C GLN A 87 -16.45 -1.18 7.63
N ASN A 88 -15.86 -0.17 6.99
CA ASN A 88 -15.61 1.13 7.64
C ASN A 88 -16.89 1.94 7.90
N TYR A 89 -17.93 1.80 7.06
CA TYR A 89 -19.24 2.40 7.28
C TYR A 89 -20.25 1.91 6.24
N ARG A 90 -21.45 1.54 6.69
CA ARG A 90 -22.53 0.96 5.87
C ARG A 90 -22.98 1.76 4.63
N TYR A 91 -22.62 3.04 4.53
CA TYR A 91 -22.96 3.89 3.38
C TYR A 91 -21.76 4.30 2.52
N ASN A 92 -20.55 3.88 2.88
CA ASN A 92 -19.33 4.30 2.18
C ASN A 92 -19.36 3.96 0.69
N LEU A 93 -19.78 2.74 0.31
CA LEU A 93 -19.85 2.35 -1.10
C LEU A 93 -20.87 3.19 -1.88
N THR A 94 -22.03 3.49 -1.28
CA THR A 94 -23.06 4.33 -1.91
C THR A 94 -22.58 5.78 -2.07
N ILE A 95 -21.99 6.34 -1.02
CA ILE A 95 -21.44 7.71 -1.04
C ILE A 95 -20.31 7.80 -2.06
N ARG A 96 -19.36 6.86 -2.05
CA ARG A 96 -18.26 6.81 -3.02
C ARG A 96 -18.78 6.80 -4.45
N LYS A 97 -19.71 5.89 -4.78
CA LYS A 97 -20.31 5.80 -6.12
C LYS A 97 -20.99 7.10 -6.54
N ALA A 98 -21.72 7.75 -5.64
CA ALA A 98 -22.37 9.02 -5.94
C ALA A 98 -21.35 10.14 -6.23
N LEU A 99 -20.34 10.29 -5.40
CA LEU A 99 -19.30 11.31 -5.57
C LEU A 99 -18.44 11.04 -6.81
N GLU A 100 -18.05 9.79 -7.08
CA GLU A 100 -17.32 9.38 -8.28
C GLU A 100 -18.13 9.66 -9.55
N ASN A 101 -19.44 9.43 -9.51
CA ASN A 101 -20.33 9.74 -10.62
C ASN A 101 -20.41 11.25 -10.90
N VAL A 102 -20.50 12.08 -9.85
CA VAL A 102 -20.41 13.54 -9.99
C VAL A 102 -19.06 13.92 -10.59
N TYR A 103 -17.96 13.39 -10.05
CA TYR A 103 -16.61 13.71 -10.51
C TYR A 103 -16.38 13.41 -12.00
N ALA A 104 -16.80 12.23 -12.44
CA ALA A 104 -16.64 11.75 -13.81
C ALA A 104 -17.50 12.52 -14.82
N ASN A 105 -18.67 13.03 -14.40
CA ASN A 105 -19.66 13.61 -15.30
C ASN A 105 -19.86 15.12 -15.15
N TYR A 106 -19.16 15.78 -14.22
CA TYR A 106 -19.29 17.21 -14.01
C TYR A 106 -18.87 18.01 -15.25
N LYS A 107 -19.79 18.84 -15.76
CA LYS A 107 -19.60 19.72 -16.93
C LYS A 107 -19.50 21.20 -16.57
N GLY A 108 -19.56 21.53 -15.27
CA GLY A 108 -19.39 22.89 -14.78
C GLY A 108 -17.93 23.33 -14.78
N ASP A 109 -17.69 24.54 -14.27
CA ASP A 109 -16.36 25.12 -14.18
C ASP A 109 -15.55 24.50 -13.03
N LYS A 110 -14.52 23.73 -13.39
CA LYS A 110 -13.60 23.06 -12.45
C LYS A 110 -12.56 24.00 -11.83
N THR A 111 -12.55 25.28 -12.19
CA THR A 111 -11.66 26.27 -11.59
C THR A 111 -12.28 26.98 -10.38
N THR A 112 -13.57 26.75 -10.13
CA THR A 112 -14.31 27.28 -8.97
C THR A 112 -13.82 26.68 -7.65
N ASP A 113 -13.95 27.43 -6.56
CA ASP A 113 -13.54 26.97 -5.24
C ASP A 113 -14.44 25.85 -4.70
N ASP A 114 -15.74 25.88 -5.01
CA ASP A 114 -16.66 24.77 -4.69
C ASP A 114 -16.20 23.46 -5.34
N TRP A 115 -15.79 23.49 -6.61
CA TRP A 115 -15.29 22.29 -7.29
C TRP A 115 -13.97 21.80 -6.68
N LYS A 116 -13.02 22.71 -6.42
CA LYS A 116 -11.74 22.33 -5.77
C LYS A 116 -11.98 21.68 -4.41
N ASN A 117 -12.89 22.24 -3.61
CA ASN A 117 -13.26 21.69 -2.31
C ASN A 117 -13.96 20.33 -2.43
N PHE A 118 -14.81 20.16 -3.45
CA PHE A 118 -15.41 18.87 -3.79
C PHE A 118 -14.34 17.82 -4.14
N GLU A 119 -13.39 18.18 -5.01
CA GLU A 119 -12.31 17.30 -5.42
C GLU A 119 -11.41 16.91 -4.25
N ILE A 120 -11.03 17.86 -3.39
CA ILE A 120 -10.26 17.60 -2.16
C ILE A 120 -11.02 16.64 -1.25
N TYR A 121 -12.33 16.86 -1.03
CA TYR A 121 -13.13 15.97 -0.20
C TYR A 121 -13.18 14.54 -0.77
N LEU A 122 -13.41 14.38 -2.07
CA LEU A 122 -13.42 13.07 -2.73
C LEU A 122 -12.05 12.38 -2.62
N LYS A 123 -10.95 13.09 -2.82
CA LYS A 123 -9.59 12.55 -2.64
C LYS A 123 -9.34 12.07 -1.21
N ARG A 124 -9.81 12.82 -0.21
CA ARG A 124 -9.72 12.40 1.21
C ARG A 124 -10.58 11.18 1.52
N VAL A 125 -11.75 11.05 0.89
CA VAL A 125 -12.61 9.87 0.98
C VAL A 125 -11.92 8.65 0.37
N TRP A 126 -11.29 8.79 -0.80
CA TRP A 126 -10.49 7.72 -1.41
C TRP A 126 -9.33 7.28 -0.53
N PHE A 127 -8.56 8.25 -0.03
CA PHE A 127 -7.39 7.97 0.80
C PHE A 127 -7.76 7.26 2.11
N SER A 128 -8.89 7.63 2.72
CA SER A 128 -9.30 7.10 4.01
C SER A 128 -10.15 5.83 3.94
N ASN A 129 -10.41 5.31 2.73
CA ASN A 129 -11.36 4.20 2.52
C ASN A 129 -12.74 4.45 3.16
N GLY A 130 -13.23 5.69 3.09
CA GLY A 130 -14.49 6.09 3.71
C GLY A 130 -14.55 7.57 4.12
N ILE A 131 -15.67 7.95 4.73
CA ILE A 131 -15.96 9.35 5.12
C ILE A 131 -15.37 9.78 6.48
N HIS A 132 -14.49 8.98 7.06
CA HIS A 132 -13.84 9.27 8.33
C HIS A 132 -12.33 9.40 8.10
N HIS A 133 -11.69 10.30 8.83
CA HIS A 133 -10.25 10.51 8.74
C HIS A 133 -9.52 9.23 9.18
N HIS A 134 -8.66 8.69 8.32
CA HIS A 134 -7.96 7.41 8.53
C HIS A 134 -7.19 7.28 9.86
N TYR A 135 -6.73 8.39 10.45
CA TYR A 135 -6.04 8.42 11.74
C TYR A 135 -6.96 8.73 12.94
N SER A 136 -7.59 9.91 12.98
CA SER A 136 -8.43 10.32 14.12
C SER A 136 -9.81 9.67 14.18
N ASN A 137 -10.28 9.04 13.11
CA ASN A 137 -11.65 8.54 12.93
C ASN A 137 -12.73 9.63 12.94
N ASP A 138 -12.36 10.91 12.95
CA ASP A 138 -13.33 11.99 12.84
C ASP A 138 -13.99 11.99 11.48
N LYS A 139 -15.29 12.27 11.43
CA LYS A 139 -15.99 12.40 10.15
C LYS A 139 -15.45 13.61 9.37
N LEU A 140 -15.08 13.37 8.12
CA LEU A 140 -14.61 14.41 7.21
C LEU A 140 -15.71 15.45 6.99
N LYS A 141 -15.39 16.73 7.17
CA LYS A 141 -16.29 17.84 6.89
C LYS A 141 -16.07 18.33 5.45
N PRO A 142 -17.11 18.36 4.60
CA PRO A 142 -17.05 19.03 3.30
C PRO A 142 -16.83 20.53 3.46
N GLU A 143 -16.05 21.12 2.55
CA GLU A 143 -15.83 22.57 2.46
C GLU A 143 -16.62 23.20 1.29
N PHE A 144 -17.64 22.49 0.81
CA PHE A 144 -18.62 22.96 -0.16
C PHE A 144 -20.02 22.82 0.45
N SER A 145 -20.96 23.62 -0.03
CA SER A 145 -22.33 23.64 0.50
C SER A 145 -23.14 22.41 0.08
N SER A 146 -24.19 22.10 0.85
CA SER A 146 -25.12 21.02 0.46
C SER A 146 -25.91 21.39 -0.79
N GLU A 147 -26.14 22.69 -0.98
CA GLU A 147 -26.83 23.29 -2.11
C GLU A 147 -26.02 23.11 -3.38
N TYR A 148 -24.69 23.35 -3.33
CA TYR A 148 -23.79 23.10 -4.44
C TYR A 148 -23.81 21.62 -4.86
N LEU A 149 -23.72 20.68 -3.92
CA LEU A 149 -23.72 19.25 -4.23
C LEU A 149 -25.03 18.76 -4.89
N LYS A 150 -26.15 19.45 -4.66
CA LYS A 150 -27.47 19.09 -5.21
C LYS A 150 -27.70 19.59 -6.64
N GLN A 151 -26.90 20.53 -7.13
CA GLN A 151 -26.99 21.08 -8.49
C GLN A 151 -26.55 20.06 -9.53
#